data_AF-A0A0R2CFG1-F1
#
_entry.id   AF-A0A0R2CFG1-F1
#
_cell.length_a   1.000
_cell.length_b   1.000
_cell.length_c   1.000
_cell.angle_alpha   90.00
_cell.angle_beta   90.00
_cell.angle_gamma   90.00
#
_symmetry.space_group_name_H-M   'P 1'
#
loop_
_entity.id
_entity.type
_entity.pdbx_description
1 polymer ?
#
loop_
_entity_poly.entity_id
_entity_poly.type
_entity_poly.pdbx_seq_one_letter_code
_entity_poly.pdbx_strand_id
1 'polypeptide(L)'
;MCLSKGGLNLKRYLILEDGSIFKGEGFGANVITTGEVVFTTGMTGYQEAVTDQSFANQILVFTNPLIGNYGVNLDDYESIEPGCKGVICHQLARTSSNWRQQSSFADFLTQMNIPGITGIDTRALTKKLRNAGTMKGRIIDSVEDIEHSFSQLNATVVNENLVAQVSTSKPYPNPGSKRNVVVIDFGLKHSILRELAKRDCNTIVLPYNATATDIFRLNPDGVLLSNGPGDPKSLPAAIEMIKEVEQRLPLFGICLGHQLFALANGADTFKMKFGHRGFNHPVREIASGRISFTSQNHGYAVDPKSVDNDVMNITYREINDETVEGLRHKNYPAFSVQFHPDAAPGPHDAVDIFDDFMHMIDTRKDEHNA
;
A
#
# COMPACT_ATOMS: atom_id res chain seq x y z
N MET A 1 24.46 -38.52 3.77
CA MET A 1 25.74 -38.13 4.40
C MET A 1 25.60 -36.68 4.81
N CYS A 2 25.67 -36.42 6.11
CA CYS A 2 25.80 -35.13 6.80
C CYS A 2 24.77 -34.01 6.53
N LEU A 3 23.87 -33.86 7.50
CA LEU A 3 23.38 -32.59 8.04
C LEU A 3 24.43 -31.45 7.92
N SER A 4 24.12 -30.40 7.16
CA SER A 4 24.76 -29.10 7.35
C SER A 4 23.89 -28.26 8.29
N LYS A 5 24.27 -28.28 9.57
CA LYS A 5 23.89 -27.26 10.57
C LYS A 5 24.19 -25.87 9.99
N GLY A 6 23.22 -24.95 10.08
CA GLY A 6 23.41 -23.58 9.62
C GLY A 6 22.22 -22.65 9.82
N GLY A 7 21.42 -22.84 10.87
CA GLY A 7 20.54 -21.78 11.36
C GLY A 7 20.87 -21.58 12.82
N LEU A 8 21.69 -20.58 13.15
CA LEU A 8 21.77 -20.16 14.54
C LEU A 8 20.35 -19.80 14.98
N ASN A 9 19.90 -20.35 16.11
CA ASN A 9 18.76 -19.83 16.88
C ASN A 9 19.14 -18.42 17.37
N LEU A 10 19.22 -17.46 16.44
CA LEU A 10 19.45 -16.06 16.72
C LEU A 10 18.16 -15.57 17.35
N LYS A 11 18.20 -15.37 18.66
CA LYS A 11 17.10 -14.72 19.36
C LYS A 11 16.97 -13.32 18.79
N ARG A 12 15.74 -12.91 18.50
CA ARG A 12 15.44 -11.58 17.99
C ARG A 12 14.28 -10.99 18.78
N TYR A 13 14.32 -9.68 18.98
CA TYR A 13 13.40 -8.97 19.83
C TYR A 13 12.76 -7.83 19.05
N LEU A 14 11.46 -7.66 19.23
CA LEU A 14 10.74 -6.45 18.87
C LEU A 14 10.57 -5.60 20.13
N ILE A 15 11.08 -4.39 20.10
CA ILE A 15 10.83 -3.36 21.12
C ILE A 15 9.82 -2.38 20.56
N LEU A 16 8.75 -2.11 21.30
CA LEU A 16 7.77 -1.06 20.97
C LEU A 16 8.06 0.22 21.74
N GLU A 17 7.55 1.35 21.23
CA GLU A 17 7.74 2.68 21.85
C GLU A 17 7.17 2.79 23.28
N ASP A 18 6.25 1.91 23.67
CA ASP A 18 5.72 1.84 25.04
C ASP A 18 6.55 0.97 26.00
N GLY A 19 7.69 0.47 25.53
CA GLY A 19 8.62 -0.37 26.30
C GLY A 19 8.27 -1.86 26.27
N SER A 20 7.22 -2.27 25.58
CA SER A 20 6.89 -3.69 25.45
C SER A 20 7.90 -4.42 24.58
N ILE A 21 8.29 -5.61 25.02
CA ILE A 21 9.28 -6.44 24.34
C ILE A 21 8.65 -7.77 23.95
N PHE A 22 8.72 -8.11 22.67
CA PHE A 22 8.31 -9.42 22.16
C PHE A 22 9.55 -10.18 21.70
N LYS A 23 9.75 -11.36 22.28
CA LYS A 23 10.87 -12.24 21.96
C LYS A 23 10.45 -13.30 20.96
N GLY A 24 11.31 -13.55 19.99
CA GLY A 24 11.17 -14.65 19.04
C GLY A 24 12.50 -15.15 18.52
N GLU A 25 12.44 -15.84 17.40
CA GLU A 25 13.57 -16.36 16.63
C GLU A 25 13.71 -15.55 15.33
N GLY A 26 14.92 -15.13 15.02
CA GLY A 26 15.22 -14.35 13.82
C GLY A 26 15.24 -15.22 12.57
N PHE A 27 14.70 -14.68 11.48
CA PHE A 27 14.84 -15.21 10.12
C PHE A 27 15.01 -14.05 9.13
N GLY A 28 15.33 -14.33 7.86
CA GLY A 28 15.59 -13.28 6.87
C GLY A 28 16.95 -12.61 7.10
N ALA A 29 17.04 -11.30 6.88
CA ALA A 29 18.29 -10.57 7.02
C ALA A 29 18.68 -10.33 8.49
N ASN A 30 19.98 -10.18 8.74
CA ASN A 30 20.57 -9.85 10.04
C ASN A 30 20.88 -8.36 10.11
N VAL A 31 19.83 -7.55 10.13
CA VAL A 31 19.92 -6.09 10.21
C VAL A 31 18.97 -5.55 11.27
N ILE A 32 19.42 -4.50 11.94
CA ILE A 32 18.61 -3.76 12.90
C ILE A 32 17.80 -2.72 12.13
N THR A 33 16.48 -2.75 12.29
CA THR A 33 15.57 -1.84 11.60
C THR A 33 14.59 -1.20 12.59
N THR A 34 14.13 -0.01 12.23
CA THR A 34 13.06 0.72 12.92
C THR A 34 11.96 1.01 11.91
N GLY A 35 10.71 0.89 12.34
CA GLY A 35 9.54 1.24 11.53
C GLY A 35 8.28 1.34 12.38
N GLU A 36 7.19 1.80 11.77
CA GLU A 36 5.86 1.74 12.39
C GLU A 36 5.36 0.29 12.34
N VAL A 37 5.00 -0.27 13.50
CA VAL A 37 4.49 -1.64 13.60
C VAL A 37 3.01 -1.64 13.28
N VAL A 38 2.66 -2.38 12.23
CA VAL A 38 1.30 -2.51 11.72
C VAL A 38 0.94 -3.98 11.62
N PHE A 39 -0.34 -4.31 11.63
CA PHE A 39 -0.79 -5.67 11.39
C PHE A 39 -1.67 -5.76 10.14
N THR A 40 -1.65 -6.91 9.49
CA THR A 40 -2.57 -7.23 8.39
C THR A 40 -3.35 -8.50 8.67
N THR A 41 -4.65 -8.48 8.36
CA THR A 41 -5.56 -9.62 8.53
C THR A 41 -5.54 -10.61 7.36
N GLY A 42 -4.75 -10.32 6.32
CA GLY A 42 -4.57 -11.17 5.16
C GLY A 42 -4.15 -12.60 5.52
N MET A 43 -4.92 -13.58 5.05
CA MET A 43 -4.60 -14.99 5.26
C MET A 43 -3.67 -15.57 4.18
N THR A 44 -3.63 -14.95 3.01
CA THR A 44 -2.76 -15.30 1.89
C THR A 44 -2.09 -14.04 1.36
N GLY A 45 -1.17 -14.15 0.41
CA GLY A 45 -0.59 -12.99 -0.24
C GLY A 45 0.51 -12.30 0.56
N TYR A 46 1.29 -13.06 1.35
CA TYR A 46 2.33 -12.47 2.20
C TYR A 46 3.49 -11.87 1.38
N GLN A 47 3.75 -12.38 0.17
CA GLN A 47 4.81 -11.86 -0.68
C GLN A 47 4.37 -10.52 -1.26
N GLU A 48 3.19 -10.48 -1.87
CA GLU A 48 2.55 -9.30 -2.42
C GLU A 48 2.50 -8.19 -1.35
N ALA A 49 2.06 -8.53 -0.13
CA ALA A 49 2.02 -7.61 1.00
C ALA A 49 3.41 -7.06 1.41
N VAL A 50 4.46 -7.89 1.44
CA VAL A 50 5.82 -7.41 1.75
C VAL A 50 6.37 -6.53 0.64
N THR A 51 5.98 -6.78 -0.61
CA THR A 51 6.40 -6.01 -1.78
C THR A 51 5.53 -4.81 -2.10
N ASP A 52 4.48 -4.55 -1.34
CA ASP A 52 3.66 -3.35 -1.50
C ASP A 52 4.37 -2.14 -0.85
N GLN A 53 4.65 -1.11 -1.65
CA GLN A 53 5.32 0.12 -1.19
C GLN A 53 4.50 0.93 -0.21
N SER A 54 3.19 0.72 -0.09
CA SER A 54 2.37 1.33 0.96
C SER A 54 2.81 0.89 2.37
N PHE A 55 3.55 -0.22 2.50
CA PHE A 55 4.21 -0.65 3.74
C PHE A 55 5.64 -0.10 3.93
N ALA A 56 6.09 0.85 3.10
CA ALA A 56 7.41 1.43 3.27
C ALA A 56 7.58 2.06 4.66
N ASN A 57 8.74 1.82 5.28
CA ASN A 57 9.03 2.21 6.67
C ASN A 57 8.12 1.57 7.75
N GLN A 58 7.39 0.50 7.41
CA GLN A 58 6.56 -0.26 8.36
C GLN A 58 7.13 -1.65 8.64
N ILE A 59 6.83 -2.18 9.82
CA ILE A 59 7.09 -3.57 10.22
C ILE A 59 5.74 -4.30 10.20
N LEU A 60 5.63 -5.32 9.35
CA LEU A 60 4.38 -6.04 9.11
C LEU A 60 4.22 -7.21 10.09
N VAL A 61 3.13 -7.18 10.84
CA VAL A 61 2.68 -8.30 11.68
C VAL A 61 1.57 -9.06 10.95
N PHE A 62 1.84 -10.30 10.57
CA PHE A 62 0.82 -11.16 10.00
C PHE A 62 -0.04 -11.78 11.10
N THR A 63 -1.37 -11.64 10.99
CA THR A 63 -2.28 -12.33 11.92
C THR A 63 -2.46 -13.80 11.55
N ASN A 64 -2.26 -14.17 10.28
CA ASN A 64 -2.22 -15.58 9.90
C ASN A 64 -1.03 -16.26 10.61
N PRO A 65 -1.26 -17.30 11.41
CA PRO A 65 -0.21 -17.90 12.21
C PRO A 65 0.92 -18.51 11.38
N LEU A 66 0.63 -19.05 10.19
CA LEU A 66 1.61 -19.74 9.35
C LEU A 66 1.95 -18.92 8.10
N ILE A 67 3.20 -18.49 7.98
CA ILE A 67 3.72 -17.71 6.85
C ILE A 67 4.83 -18.47 6.12
N GLY A 68 4.88 -18.35 4.80
CA GLY A 68 5.89 -19.00 3.95
C GLY A 68 5.50 -20.38 3.40
N ASN A 69 4.25 -20.81 3.59
CA ASN A 69 3.78 -22.14 3.19
C ASN A 69 3.84 -22.40 1.67
N TYR A 70 3.72 -21.38 0.83
CA TYR A 70 3.80 -21.51 -0.63
C TYR A 70 5.11 -20.95 -1.24
N GLY A 71 6.07 -20.56 -0.39
CA GLY A 71 7.34 -19.96 -0.82
C GLY A 71 7.13 -18.61 -1.49
N VAL A 72 8.02 -18.25 -2.43
CA VAL A 72 7.91 -17.02 -3.23
C VAL A 72 8.11 -17.34 -4.72
N ASN A 73 7.64 -16.43 -5.58
CA ASN A 73 7.80 -16.53 -7.04
C ASN A 73 7.83 -15.13 -7.69
N LEU A 74 8.22 -15.05 -8.95
CA LEU A 74 8.37 -13.77 -9.65
C LEU A 74 7.05 -13.01 -9.90
N ASP A 75 5.93 -13.68 -10.11
CA ASP A 75 4.71 -12.98 -10.54
C ASP A 75 4.00 -12.25 -9.37
N ASP A 76 4.26 -12.68 -8.13
CA ASP A 76 3.65 -12.15 -6.91
C ASP A 76 4.42 -10.93 -6.34
N TYR A 77 5.27 -10.28 -7.15
CA TYR A 77 5.92 -9.01 -6.78
C TYR A 77 5.03 -7.81 -7.14
N GLU A 78 4.75 -6.99 -6.13
CA GLU A 78 4.06 -5.70 -6.29
C GLU A 78 5.02 -4.51 -6.46
N SER A 79 6.29 -4.70 -6.11
CA SER A 79 7.39 -3.79 -6.45
C SER A 79 8.71 -4.56 -6.45
N ILE A 80 9.73 -4.06 -7.16
CA ILE A 80 11.04 -4.75 -7.25
C ILE A 80 11.83 -4.60 -5.94
N GLU A 81 11.81 -3.41 -5.34
CA GLU A 81 12.57 -3.06 -4.14
C GLU A 81 11.63 -2.75 -2.96
N PRO A 82 11.24 -3.76 -2.17
CA PRO A 82 10.28 -3.57 -1.07
C PRO A 82 10.78 -2.57 -0.02
N GLY A 83 9.97 -1.55 0.31
CA GLY A 83 10.26 -0.60 1.38
C GLY A 83 10.00 -1.10 2.82
N CYS A 84 9.46 -2.31 2.97
CA CYS A 84 9.14 -2.95 4.25
C CYS A 84 10.38 -3.07 5.16
N LYS A 85 10.24 -2.73 6.44
CA LYS A 85 11.35 -2.73 7.43
C LYS A 85 11.43 -3.98 8.28
N GLY A 86 10.43 -4.86 8.22
CA GLY A 86 10.51 -6.12 8.91
C GLY A 86 9.22 -6.92 8.84
N VAL A 87 9.34 -8.20 9.12
CA VAL A 87 8.21 -9.14 9.12
C VAL A 87 8.11 -9.86 10.46
N ILE A 88 6.91 -9.94 11.01
CA ILE A 88 6.61 -10.67 12.24
C ILE A 88 5.52 -11.69 11.94
N CYS A 89 5.79 -12.95 12.30
CA CYS A 89 4.83 -14.03 12.19
C CYS A 89 4.84 -14.90 13.46
N HIS A 90 3.78 -15.67 13.66
CA HIS A 90 3.75 -16.63 14.76
C HIS A 90 4.60 -17.85 14.44
N GLN A 91 4.48 -18.40 13.24
CA GLN A 91 5.21 -19.57 12.79
C GLN A 91 5.64 -19.41 11.33
N LEU A 92 6.94 -19.57 11.08
CA LEU A 92 7.49 -19.69 9.75
C LEU A 92 7.37 -21.15 9.27
N ALA A 93 6.94 -21.34 8.04
CA ALA A 93 6.89 -22.67 7.42
C ALA A 93 8.31 -23.25 7.32
N ARG A 94 8.49 -24.48 7.82
CA ARG A 94 9.79 -25.20 7.74
C ARG A 94 10.12 -25.60 6.30
N THR A 95 9.08 -25.89 5.54
CA THR A 95 9.15 -26.27 4.12
C THR A 95 8.01 -25.57 3.41
N SER A 96 8.33 -24.93 2.30
CA SER A 96 7.35 -24.40 1.36
C SER A 96 6.96 -25.50 0.37
N SER A 97 5.70 -25.51 -0.07
CA SER A 97 5.21 -26.46 -1.07
C SER A 97 4.14 -25.82 -1.95
N ASN A 98 4.56 -25.32 -3.11
CA ASN A 98 3.67 -24.86 -4.17
C ASN A 98 4.35 -25.06 -5.54
N TRP A 99 3.58 -25.35 -6.59
CA TRP A 99 4.14 -25.56 -7.93
C TRP A 99 4.79 -24.30 -8.52
N ARG A 100 4.39 -23.10 -8.07
CA ARG A 100 4.99 -21.80 -8.47
C ARG A 100 6.25 -21.45 -7.71
N GLN A 101 6.55 -22.17 -6.62
CA GLN A 101 7.64 -21.82 -5.72
C GLN A 101 8.99 -21.83 -6.45
N GLN A 102 9.72 -20.72 -6.33
CA GLN A 102 11.08 -20.57 -6.82
C GLN A 102 12.10 -20.44 -5.68
N SER A 103 11.69 -19.90 -4.53
CA SER A 103 12.54 -19.77 -3.33
C SER A 103 11.72 -19.87 -2.05
N SER A 104 12.38 -20.02 -0.91
CA SER A 104 11.72 -19.93 0.40
C SER A 104 11.46 -18.47 0.78
N PHE A 105 10.48 -18.25 1.65
CA PHE A 105 10.18 -16.90 2.13
C PHE A 105 11.32 -16.32 2.99
N ALA A 106 12.04 -17.16 3.74
CA ALA A 106 13.18 -16.71 4.53
C ALA A 106 14.34 -16.23 3.64
N ASP A 107 14.68 -17.00 2.61
CA ASP A 107 15.75 -16.64 1.67
C ASP A 107 15.40 -15.36 0.91
N PHE A 108 14.14 -15.19 0.53
CA PHE A 108 13.64 -13.96 -0.08
C PHE A 108 13.87 -12.74 0.83
N LEU A 109 13.49 -12.82 2.12
CA LEU A 109 13.74 -11.71 3.05
C LEU A 109 15.23 -11.44 3.27
N THR A 110 16.08 -12.48 3.29
CA THR A 110 17.54 -12.31 3.35
C THR A 110 18.06 -11.56 2.12
N GLN A 111 17.59 -11.92 0.92
CA GLN A 111 17.98 -11.25 -0.33
C GLN A 111 17.54 -9.79 -0.41
N MET A 112 16.33 -9.50 0.10
CA MET A 112 15.77 -8.14 0.15
C MET A 112 16.30 -7.30 1.33
N ASN A 113 17.21 -7.86 2.15
CA ASN A 113 17.74 -7.22 3.34
C ASN A 113 16.64 -6.83 4.39
N ILE A 114 15.61 -7.66 4.52
CA ILE A 114 14.49 -7.47 5.46
C ILE A 114 14.62 -8.45 6.63
N PRO A 115 14.63 -7.97 7.90
CA PRO A 115 14.67 -8.85 9.06
C PRO A 115 13.28 -9.40 9.39
N GLY A 116 13.23 -10.67 9.75
CA GLY A 116 12.04 -11.37 10.21
C GLY A 116 12.13 -11.83 11.66
N ILE A 117 10.99 -11.90 12.37
CA ILE A 117 10.86 -12.56 13.68
C ILE A 117 9.72 -13.58 13.65
N THR A 118 10.01 -14.81 14.03
CA THR A 118 9.02 -15.89 14.22
C THR A 118 8.89 -16.27 15.70
N GLY A 119 7.81 -16.95 16.08
CA GLY A 119 7.56 -17.38 17.47
C GLY A 119 6.94 -16.30 18.38
N ILE A 120 6.56 -15.14 17.84
CA ILE A 120 5.86 -14.10 18.59
C ILE A 120 4.37 -14.46 18.70
N ASP A 121 3.73 -14.14 19.83
CA ASP A 121 2.27 -14.13 19.94
C ASP A 121 1.72 -12.91 19.15
N THR A 122 1.51 -13.12 17.84
CA THR A 122 0.99 -12.08 16.96
C THR A 122 -0.41 -11.64 17.34
N ARG A 123 -1.23 -12.49 17.99
CA ARG A 123 -2.56 -12.13 18.47
C ARG A 123 -2.48 -11.14 19.64
N ALA A 124 -1.58 -11.36 20.59
CA ALA A 124 -1.34 -10.40 21.68
C ALA A 124 -0.85 -9.05 21.13
N LEU A 125 0.09 -9.08 20.18
CA LEU A 125 0.60 -7.89 19.51
C LEU A 125 -0.51 -7.13 18.74
N THR A 126 -1.31 -7.82 17.93
CA THR A 126 -2.44 -7.21 17.21
C THR A 126 -3.47 -6.58 18.15
N LYS A 127 -3.83 -7.25 19.26
CA LYS A 127 -4.74 -6.67 20.26
C LYS A 127 -4.17 -5.38 20.86
N LYS A 128 -2.88 -5.35 21.12
CA LYS A 128 -2.17 -4.18 21.65
C LYS A 128 -2.23 -3.01 20.65
N LEU A 129 -1.87 -3.25 19.39
CA LEU A 129 -1.90 -2.23 18.33
C LEU A 129 -3.33 -1.72 18.06
N ARG A 130 -4.35 -2.58 18.13
CA ARG A 130 -5.74 -2.16 18.00
C ARG A 130 -6.20 -1.24 19.15
N ASN A 131 -5.70 -1.50 20.36
CA ASN A 131 -6.08 -0.74 21.56
C ASN A 131 -5.30 0.58 21.70
N ALA A 132 -3.99 0.56 21.47
CA ALA A 132 -3.11 1.72 21.62
C ALA A 132 -2.96 2.57 20.34
N GLY A 133 -3.20 1.96 19.17
CA GLY A 133 -2.87 2.52 17.87
C GLY A 133 -1.60 1.89 17.28
N THR A 134 -1.25 2.27 16.05
CA THR A 134 0.07 1.93 15.49
C THR A 134 1.18 2.62 16.30
N MET A 135 2.33 1.94 16.41
CA MET A 135 3.42 2.38 17.30
C MET A 135 4.75 2.20 16.60
N LYS A 136 5.76 3.01 16.93
CA LYS A 136 7.12 2.72 16.48
C LYS A 136 7.63 1.44 17.13
N GLY A 137 8.36 0.65 16.36
CA GLY A 137 9.05 -0.53 16.84
C GLY A 137 10.42 -0.69 16.22
N ARG A 138 11.29 -1.39 16.94
CA ARG A 138 12.67 -1.69 16.54
C ARG A 138 12.94 -3.19 16.66
N ILE A 139 13.54 -3.75 15.63
CA ILE A 139 13.96 -5.15 15.58
C ILE A 139 15.44 -5.24 15.93
N ILE A 140 15.80 -6.03 16.95
CA ILE A 140 17.18 -6.18 17.44
C ILE A 140 17.55 -7.64 17.71
N ASP A 141 18.83 -7.96 17.64
CA ASP A 141 19.36 -9.33 17.79
C ASP A 141 19.92 -9.63 19.20
N SER A 142 20.13 -8.63 20.05
CA SER A 142 20.69 -8.81 21.41
C SER A 142 19.83 -8.16 22.49
N VAL A 143 19.82 -8.79 23.67
CA VAL A 143 19.15 -8.26 24.89
C VAL A 143 19.94 -7.09 25.47
N GLU A 144 21.25 -7.08 25.28
CA GLU A 144 22.16 -6.04 25.80
C GLU A 144 21.88 -4.67 25.16
N ASP A 145 21.31 -4.68 23.95
CA ASP A 145 21.00 -3.46 23.20
C ASP A 145 19.63 -2.86 23.55
N ILE A 146 18.84 -3.46 24.46
CA ILE A 146 17.44 -3.05 24.69
C ILE A 146 17.33 -1.61 25.16
N GLU A 147 18.07 -1.21 26.21
CA GLU A 147 17.96 0.15 26.76
C GLU A 147 18.41 1.20 25.74
N HIS A 148 19.57 0.98 25.12
CA HIS A 148 20.09 1.87 24.08
C HIS A 148 19.15 1.95 22.86
N SER A 149 18.60 0.81 22.43
CA SER A 149 17.66 0.73 21.31
C SER A 149 16.33 1.42 21.62
N PHE A 150 15.86 1.36 22.87
CA PHE A 150 14.67 2.08 23.31
C PHE A 150 14.89 3.60 23.29
N SER A 151 16.05 4.08 23.76
CA SER A 151 16.41 5.49 23.64
C SER A 151 16.47 5.95 22.18
N GLN A 152 17.06 5.15 21.29
CA GLN A 152 17.11 5.44 19.85
C GLN A 152 15.73 5.43 19.20
N LEU A 153 14.85 4.51 19.59
CA LEU A 153 13.47 4.44 19.09
C LEU A 153 12.68 5.70 19.41
N ASN A 154 12.82 6.20 20.65
CA ASN A 154 12.19 7.44 21.09
C ASN A 154 12.76 8.67 20.38
N ALA A 155 14.06 8.67 20.09
CA ALA A 155 14.72 9.74 19.33
C ALA A 155 14.45 9.68 17.81
N THR A 156 13.90 8.57 17.30
CA THR A 156 13.65 8.40 15.87
C THR A 156 12.51 9.32 15.41
N VAL A 157 12.87 10.27 14.54
CA VAL A 157 11.91 11.12 13.81
C VAL A 157 11.33 10.33 12.66
N VAL A 158 10.01 10.35 12.52
CA VAL A 158 9.31 9.71 11.40
C VAL A 158 9.68 10.47 10.14
N ASN A 159 10.17 9.76 9.13
CA ASN A 159 10.51 10.39 7.85
C ASN A 159 9.21 10.76 7.11
N GLU A 160 9.02 12.05 6.85
CA GLU A 160 7.82 12.57 6.19
C GLU A 160 7.83 12.36 4.67
N ASN A 161 9.02 12.19 4.07
CA ASN A 161 9.19 12.04 2.63
C ASN A 161 9.31 10.56 2.21
N LEU A 162 8.30 9.75 2.53
CA LEU A 162 8.28 8.32 2.18
C LEU A 162 8.11 8.11 0.68
N VAL A 163 7.22 8.87 0.06
CA VAL A 163 6.90 8.76 -1.37
C VAL A 163 8.12 9.00 -2.26
N ALA A 164 8.96 9.97 -1.89
CA ALA A 164 10.20 10.26 -2.62
C ALA A 164 11.21 9.10 -2.61
N GLN A 165 11.11 8.17 -1.64
CA GLN A 165 12.01 7.01 -1.54
C GLN A 165 11.54 5.82 -2.37
N VAL A 166 10.23 5.71 -2.62
CA VAL A 166 9.62 4.55 -3.28
C VAL A 166 9.20 4.82 -4.72
N SER A 167 9.02 6.09 -5.08
CA SER A 167 8.67 6.50 -6.44
C SER A 167 9.82 6.26 -7.42
N THR A 168 9.48 5.96 -8.67
CA THR A 168 10.47 5.90 -9.75
C THR A 168 11.24 7.20 -9.90
N SER A 169 12.55 7.08 -10.17
CA SER A 169 13.43 8.21 -10.43
C SER A 169 13.33 8.75 -11.86
N LYS A 170 12.86 7.92 -12.81
CA LYS A 170 12.75 8.27 -14.22
C LYS A 170 11.43 7.76 -14.80
N PRO A 171 10.81 8.53 -15.72
CA PRO A 171 9.68 8.03 -16.48
C PRO A 171 9.98 6.72 -17.21
N TYR A 172 9.02 5.81 -17.24
CA TYR A 172 9.13 4.58 -18.02
C TYR A 172 7.79 4.16 -18.64
N PRO A 173 7.80 3.50 -19.81
CA PRO A 173 6.59 3.00 -20.43
C PRO A 173 6.20 1.61 -19.90
N ASN A 174 4.90 1.35 -19.84
CA ASN A 174 4.30 0.02 -19.82
C ASN A 174 3.47 -0.12 -21.10
N PRO A 175 4.03 -0.71 -22.18
CA PRO A 175 3.46 -0.63 -23.52
C PRO A 175 2.08 -1.28 -23.65
N GLY A 176 1.20 -0.57 -24.35
CA GLY A 176 -0.09 -1.03 -24.83
C GLY A 176 -0.39 -0.33 -26.15
N SER A 177 -1.62 -0.44 -26.66
CA SER A 177 -1.93 0.05 -28.01
C SER A 177 -3.18 0.90 -28.14
N LYS A 178 -4.05 0.96 -27.13
CA LYS A 178 -5.39 1.55 -27.31
C LYS A 178 -5.55 2.93 -26.66
N ARG A 179 -5.30 3.04 -25.36
CA ARG A 179 -5.54 4.27 -24.57
C ARG A 179 -4.26 4.75 -23.93
N ASN A 180 -3.91 6.02 -24.10
CA ASN A 180 -2.73 6.61 -23.47
C ASN A 180 -3.07 7.04 -22.05
N VAL A 181 -2.54 6.35 -21.04
CA VAL A 181 -2.77 6.67 -19.63
C VAL A 181 -1.47 7.10 -18.98
N VAL A 182 -1.45 8.25 -18.32
CA VAL A 182 -0.33 8.62 -17.45
C VAL A 182 -0.62 8.14 -16.03
N VAL A 183 0.33 7.44 -15.42
CA VAL A 183 0.27 7.04 -14.00
C VAL A 183 1.27 7.87 -13.21
N ILE A 184 0.83 8.52 -12.15
CA ILE A 184 1.73 9.18 -11.20
C ILE A 184 2.10 8.18 -10.11
N ASP A 185 3.39 7.87 -10.03
CA ASP A 185 3.94 6.87 -9.13
C ASP A 185 4.21 7.47 -7.75
N PHE A 186 3.31 7.23 -6.81
CA PHE A 186 3.49 7.57 -5.40
C PHE A 186 4.02 6.39 -4.55
N GLY A 187 4.44 5.28 -5.16
CA GLY A 187 4.61 3.97 -4.52
C GLY A 187 3.76 2.90 -5.20
N LEU A 188 3.73 2.93 -6.53
CA LEU A 188 2.87 2.17 -7.41
C LEU A 188 3.03 0.66 -7.21
N LYS A 189 1.90 -0.03 -7.07
CA LYS A 189 1.84 -1.49 -7.19
C LYS A 189 1.80 -1.94 -8.65
N HIS A 190 2.56 -2.99 -8.97
CA HIS A 190 2.58 -3.58 -10.31
C HIS A 190 1.20 -4.11 -10.76
N SER A 191 0.35 -4.55 -9.83
CA SER A 191 -1.04 -4.94 -10.12
C SER A 191 -1.85 -3.86 -10.85
N ILE A 192 -1.67 -2.59 -10.50
CA ILE A 192 -2.34 -1.47 -11.16
C ILE A 192 -1.92 -1.41 -12.64
N LEU A 193 -0.63 -1.59 -12.93
CA LEU A 193 -0.13 -1.66 -14.31
C LEU A 193 -0.68 -2.88 -15.06
N ARG A 194 -0.85 -4.02 -14.39
CA ARG A 194 -1.47 -5.21 -14.97
C ARG A 194 -2.96 -4.98 -15.29
N GLU A 195 -3.71 -4.31 -14.43
CA GLU A 195 -5.12 -3.99 -14.68
C GLU A 195 -5.31 -2.99 -15.83
N LEU A 196 -4.40 -2.03 -15.98
CA LEU A 196 -4.35 -1.13 -17.14
C LEU A 196 -3.97 -1.88 -18.42
N ALA A 197 -2.96 -2.75 -18.38
CA ALA A 197 -2.53 -3.54 -19.53
C ALA A 197 -3.62 -4.51 -20.01
N LYS A 198 -4.38 -5.15 -19.10
CA LYS A 198 -5.55 -5.97 -19.44
C LYS A 198 -6.63 -5.22 -20.22
N ARG A 199 -6.64 -3.89 -20.14
CA ARG A 199 -7.58 -2.99 -20.81
C ARG A 199 -6.94 -2.26 -22.02
N ASP A 200 -5.80 -2.78 -22.48
CA ASP A 200 -5.00 -2.28 -23.61
C ASP A 200 -4.52 -0.82 -23.44
N CYS A 201 -4.34 -0.36 -22.20
CA CYS A 201 -3.74 0.94 -21.95
C CYS A 201 -2.25 0.94 -22.32
N ASN A 202 -1.87 1.90 -23.15
CA ASN A 202 -0.49 2.34 -23.30
C ASN A 202 -0.17 3.29 -22.14
N THR A 203 0.64 2.83 -21.19
CA THR A 203 0.87 3.57 -19.95
C THR A 203 2.25 4.20 -19.91
N ILE A 204 2.32 5.47 -19.48
CA ILE A 204 3.58 6.11 -19.09
C ILE A 204 3.52 6.38 -17.59
N VAL A 205 4.47 5.82 -16.85
CA VAL A 205 4.63 6.06 -15.43
C VAL A 205 5.54 7.26 -15.25
N LEU A 206 5.09 8.26 -14.48
CA LEU A 206 5.84 9.45 -14.11
C LEU A 206 6.19 9.43 -12.61
N PRO A 207 7.34 10.00 -12.21
CA PRO A 207 7.68 10.19 -10.81
C PRO A 207 6.64 10.98 -10.02
N TYR A 208 6.65 10.84 -8.69
CA TYR A 208 5.71 11.48 -7.76
C TYR A 208 5.67 13.01 -7.85
N ASN A 209 6.75 13.62 -8.32
CA ASN A 209 6.93 15.07 -8.41
C ASN A 209 6.65 15.63 -9.81
N ALA A 210 6.08 14.83 -10.71
CA ALA A 210 5.68 15.28 -12.04
C ALA A 210 4.66 16.43 -11.95
N THR A 211 4.84 17.43 -12.81
CA THR A 211 3.95 18.59 -12.86
C THR A 211 2.80 18.37 -13.84
N ALA A 212 1.73 19.16 -13.73
CA ALA A 212 0.66 19.16 -14.74
C ALA A 212 1.19 19.44 -16.15
N THR A 213 2.21 20.29 -16.26
CA THR A 213 2.89 20.56 -17.54
C THR A 213 3.56 19.31 -18.12
N ASP A 214 4.23 18.50 -17.29
CA ASP A 214 4.87 17.26 -17.74
C ASP A 214 3.83 16.26 -18.24
N ILE A 215 2.69 16.18 -17.56
CA ILE A 215 1.56 15.33 -17.95
C ILE A 215 0.97 15.80 -19.29
N PHE A 216 0.63 17.09 -19.42
CA PHE A 216 0.00 17.61 -20.63
C PHE A 216 0.90 17.50 -21.87
N ARG A 217 2.23 17.57 -21.72
CA ARG A 217 3.17 17.36 -22.84
C ARG A 217 3.05 15.97 -23.49
N LEU A 218 2.55 14.99 -22.76
CA LEU A 218 2.35 13.63 -23.27
C LEU A 218 1.02 13.44 -24.00
N ASN A 219 0.13 14.46 -23.99
CA ASN A 219 -1.22 14.39 -24.53
C ASN A 219 -1.97 13.09 -24.17
N PRO A 220 -2.07 12.73 -22.87
CA PRO A 220 -2.72 11.49 -22.46
C PRO A 220 -4.24 11.58 -22.59
N ASP A 221 -4.87 10.42 -22.66
CA ASP A 221 -6.33 10.29 -22.67
C ASP A 221 -6.92 10.31 -21.25
N GLY A 222 -6.12 9.97 -20.23
CA GLY A 222 -6.50 10.00 -18.82
C GLY A 222 -5.29 9.89 -17.89
N VAL A 223 -5.50 10.21 -16.61
CA VAL A 223 -4.47 10.19 -15.56
C VAL A 223 -4.92 9.31 -14.40
N LEU A 224 -4.03 8.43 -13.93
CA LEU A 224 -4.24 7.63 -12.74
C LEU A 224 -3.23 8.03 -11.65
N LEU A 225 -3.75 8.29 -10.45
CA LEU A 225 -2.95 8.57 -9.24
C LEU A 225 -2.80 7.27 -8.45
N SER A 226 -1.58 6.75 -8.33
CA SER A 226 -1.36 5.44 -7.70
C SER A 226 -1.57 5.46 -6.18
N ASN A 227 -1.49 4.26 -5.59
CA ASN A 227 -1.27 4.11 -4.16
C ASN A 227 0.14 4.58 -3.75
N GLY A 228 0.38 4.61 -2.44
CA GLY A 228 1.69 4.91 -1.86
C GLY A 228 1.68 4.92 -0.33
N PRO A 229 2.86 5.10 0.30
CA PRO A 229 3.01 5.21 1.74
C PRO A 229 2.84 6.65 2.26
N GLY A 230 2.66 6.76 3.58
CA GLY A 230 2.83 8.03 4.30
C GLY A 230 1.59 8.92 4.36
N ASP A 231 1.82 10.16 4.80
CA ASP A 231 0.78 11.17 4.98
C ASP A 231 0.54 11.92 3.68
N PRO A 232 -0.70 11.97 3.13
CA PRO A 232 -1.00 12.73 1.93
C PRO A 232 -0.67 14.23 2.06
N LYS A 233 -0.69 14.80 3.27
CA LYS A 233 -0.36 16.21 3.52
C LYS A 233 1.13 16.54 3.29
N SER A 234 1.99 15.53 3.18
CA SER A 234 3.41 15.71 2.84
C SER A 234 3.66 16.03 1.36
N LEU A 235 2.62 16.02 0.50
CA LEU A 235 2.73 16.15 -0.95
C LEU A 235 1.98 17.38 -1.52
N PRO A 236 2.27 18.62 -1.08
CA PRO A 236 1.57 19.80 -1.56
C PRO A 236 1.71 20.03 -3.07
N ALA A 237 2.85 19.65 -3.67
CA ALA A 237 3.05 19.76 -5.11
C ALA A 237 2.10 18.85 -5.92
N ALA A 238 1.78 17.66 -5.40
CA ALA A 238 0.84 16.75 -6.06
C ALA A 238 -0.59 17.31 -6.02
N ILE A 239 -0.97 17.98 -4.92
CA ILE A 239 -2.28 18.64 -4.77
C ILE A 239 -2.47 19.69 -5.87
N GLU A 240 -1.47 20.55 -6.11
CA GLU A 240 -1.55 21.57 -7.16
C GLU A 240 -1.59 20.95 -8.56
N MET A 241 -0.81 19.90 -8.82
CA MET A 241 -0.87 19.16 -10.08
C MET A 241 -2.28 18.59 -10.33
N ILE A 242 -2.91 17.97 -9.32
CA ILE A 242 -4.23 17.35 -9.45
C ILE A 242 -5.29 18.40 -9.80
N LYS A 243 -5.29 19.56 -9.12
CA LYS A 243 -6.21 20.67 -9.39
C LYS A 243 -6.17 21.10 -10.86
N GLU A 244 -5.00 21.13 -11.48
CA GLU A 244 -4.86 21.48 -12.90
C GLU A 244 -5.32 20.36 -13.83
N VAL A 245 -4.96 19.11 -13.50
CA VAL A 245 -5.21 17.94 -14.36
C VAL A 245 -6.67 17.56 -14.41
N GLU A 246 -7.37 17.51 -13.27
CA GLU A 246 -8.75 17.04 -13.19
C GLU A 246 -9.73 17.92 -13.99
N GLN A 247 -9.42 19.22 -14.14
CA GLN A 247 -10.20 20.14 -14.96
C GLN A 247 -10.17 19.80 -16.45
N ARG A 248 -9.13 19.06 -16.89
CA ARG A 248 -8.81 18.87 -18.30
C ARG A 248 -8.73 17.43 -18.73
N LEU A 249 -8.68 16.44 -17.84
CA LEU A 249 -8.51 15.04 -18.20
C LEU A 249 -9.33 14.15 -17.27
N PRO A 250 -9.82 12.99 -17.76
CA PRO A 250 -10.33 11.94 -16.89
C PRO A 250 -9.27 11.57 -15.86
N LEU A 251 -9.63 11.58 -14.58
CA LEU A 251 -8.71 11.33 -13.47
C LEU A 251 -9.26 10.24 -12.54
N PHE A 252 -8.41 9.28 -12.19
CA PHE A 252 -8.74 8.21 -11.25
C PHE A 252 -7.68 8.09 -10.15
N GLY A 253 -8.09 8.19 -8.87
CA GLY A 253 -7.18 8.01 -7.74
C GLY A 253 -7.41 6.74 -6.92
N ILE A 254 -6.32 6.07 -6.51
CA ILE A 254 -6.35 4.86 -5.68
C ILE A 254 -5.57 5.09 -4.37
N CYS A 255 -6.16 4.75 -3.22
CA CYS A 255 -5.54 4.84 -1.89
C CYS A 255 -4.92 6.22 -1.59
N LEU A 256 -3.60 6.39 -1.72
CA LEU A 256 -2.96 7.69 -1.55
C LEU A 256 -3.45 8.68 -2.62
N GLY A 257 -3.64 8.24 -3.87
CA GLY A 257 -4.26 9.03 -4.92
C GLY A 257 -5.68 9.50 -4.58
N HIS A 258 -6.45 8.70 -3.83
CA HIS A 258 -7.77 9.12 -3.33
C HIS A 258 -7.68 10.25 -2.30
N GLN A 259 -6.73 10.14 -1.38
CA GLN A 259 -6.51 11.15 -0.35
C GLN A 259 -6.01 12.46 -0.95
N LEU A 260 -5.07 12.40 -1.90
CA LEU A 260 -4.58 13.57 -2.62
C LEU A 260 -5.67 14.23 -3.46
N PHE A 261 -6.52 13.44 -4.12
CA PHE A 261 -7.69 13.93 -4.83
C PHE A 261 -8.66 14.66 -3.90
N ALA A 262 -8.92 14.11 -2.71
CA ALA A 262 -9.78 14.74 -1.71
C ALA A 262 -9.21 16.10 -1.25
N LEU A 263 -7.91 16.14 -0.92
CA LEU A 263 -7.21 17.37 -0.52
C LEU A 263 -7.18 18.44 -1.64
N ALA A 264 -6.98 18.03 -2.89
CA ALA A 264 -7.03 18.91 -4.06
C ALA A 264 -8.38 19.64 -4.19
N ASN A 265 -9.45 18.97 -3.75
CA ASN A 265 -10.82 19.45 -3.80
C ASN A 265 -11.33 19.98 -2.45
N GLY A 266 -10.43 20.38 -1.56
CA GLY A 266 -10.76 21.13 -0.34
C GLY A 266 -11.22 20.30 0.86
N ALA A 267 -11.26 18.97 0.74
CA ALA A 267 -11.45 18.10 1.90
C ALA A 267 -10.17 18.01 2.75
N ASP A 268 -10.27 17.39 3.92
CA ASP A 268 -9.18 17.17 4.86
C ASP A 268 -8.98 15.66 5.13
N THR A 269 -7.80 15.31 5.61
CA THR A 269 -7.43 13.93 5.98
C THR A 269 -6.97 13.84 7.42
N PHE A 270 -7.18 12.68 8.04
CA PHE A 270 -6.75 12.38 9.40
C PHE A 270 -6.04 11.02 9.49
N LYS A 271 -5.13 10.88 10.46
CA LYS A 271 -4.48 9.60 10.77
C LYS A 271 -5.45 8.72 11.54
N MET A 272 -5.70 7.53 11.03
CA MET A 272 -6.52 6.52 11.70
C MET A 272 -5.76 5.90 12.87
N LYS A 273 -6.50 5.38 13.85
CA LYS A 273 -5.90 4.76 15.03
C LYS A 273 -4.96 3.59 14.68
N PHE A 274 -5.45 2.65 13.88
CA PHE A 274 -4.66 1.50 13.41
C PHE A 274 -4.80 1.23 11.90
N GLY A 275 -5.58 2.04 11.19
CA GLY A 275 -5.82 1.91 9.74
C GLY A 275 -6.59 0.67 9.31
N HIS A 276 -6.81 0.54 8.02
CA HIS A 276 -7.37 -0.67 7.39
C HIS A 276 -6.28 -1.42 6.64
N ARG A 277 -6.10 -2.69 7.02
CA ARG A 277 -5.01 -3.56 6.55
C ARG A 277 -5.49 -4.99 6.49
N GLY A 278 -6.00 -5.38 5.34
CA GLY A 278 -6.68 -6.65 5.17
C GLY A 278 -7.46 -6.74 3.87
N PHE A 279 -7.95 -7.94 3.57
CA PHE A 279 -8.63 -8.24 2.30
C PHE A 279 -10.10 -8.63 2.48
N ASN A 280 -10.64 -8.35 3.66
CA ASN A 280 -11.99 -8.72 4.08
C ASN A 280 -12.80 -7.49 4.48
N HIS A 281 -12.44 -6.30 4.00
CA HIS A 281 -13.11 -5.05 4.31
C HIS A 281 -14.37 -4.89 3.42
N PRO A 282 -15.57 -4.91 4.01
CA PRO A 282 -16.81 -4.71 3.27
C PRO A 282 -17.04 -3.22 2.99
N VAL A 283 -17.09 -2.87 1.71
CA VAL A 283 -17.32 -1.50 1.24
C VAL A 283 -18.63 -1.44 0.48
N ARG A 284 -19.50 -0.50 0.84
CA ARG A 284 -20.79 -0.26 0.19
C ARG A 284 -20.67 0.88 -0.82
N GLU A 285 -21.10 0.63 -2.04
CA GLU A 285 -21.39 1.67 -3.03
C GLU A 285 -22.72 2.35 -2.68
N ILE A 286 -22.72 3.66 -2.46
CA ILE A 286 -23.90 4.39 -1.98
C ILE A 286 -25.04 4.38 -3.00
N ALA A 287 -24.73 4.56 -4.28
CA ALA A 287 -25.74 4.70 -5.33
C ALA A 287 -26.55 3.42 -5.55
N SER A 288 -25.89 2.27 -5.61
CA SER A 288 -26.51 0.98 -5.91
C SER A 288 -26.86 0.17 -4.65
N GLY A 289 -26.22 0.47 -3.52
CA GLY A 289 -26.27 -0.37 -2.32
C GLY A 289 -25.43 -1.65 -2.40
N ARG A 290 -24.72 -1.89 -3.53
CA ARG A 290 -23.85 -3.05 -3.72
C ARG A 290 -22.73 -3.04 -2.68
N ILE A 291 -22.42 -4.23 -2.15
CA ILE A 291 -21.32 -4.43 -1.21
C ILE A 291 -20.25 -5.25 -1.91
N SER A 292 -19.01 -4.78 -1.83
CA SER A 292 -17.82 -5.48 -2.33
C SER A 292 -16.88 -5.75 -1.17
N PHE A 293 -16.24 -6.92 -1.14
CA PHE A 293 -15.09 -7.11 -0.27
C PHE A 293 -13.85 -6.54 -0.96
N THR A 294 -13.05 -5.77 -0.24
CA THR A 294 -11.94 -5.02 -0.82
C THR A 294 -10.62 -5.29 -0.10
N SER A 295 -9.53 -5.14 -0.85
CA SER A 295 -8.17 -5.09 -0.30
C SER A 295 -7.86 -3.68 0.16
N GLN A 296 -7.40 -3.52 1.40
CA GLN A 296 -7.11 -2.22 1.99
C GLN A 296 -5.74 -2.23 2.68
N ASN A 297 -4.99 -1.15 2.48
CA ASN A 297 -3.71 -0.88 3.13
C ASN A 297 -3.49 0.63 3.31
N HIS A 298 -4.18 1.24 4.26
CA HIS A 298 -4.03 2.67 4.55
C HIS A 298 -4.12 2.99 6.04
N GLY A 299 -3.31 3.95 6.48
CA GLY A 299 -3.31 4.50 7.85
C GLY A 299 -3.95 5.87 7.96
N TYR A 300 -4.38 6.46 6.85
CA TYR A 300 -5.02 7.77 6.75
C TYR A 300 -6.37 7.61 6.06
N ALA A 301 -7.31 8.50 6.35
CA ALA A 301 -8.62 8.53 5.72
C ALA A 301 -9.07 9.98 5.51
N VAL A 302 -10.01 10.18 4.59
CA VAL A 302 -10.68 11.47 4.36
C VAL A 302 -11.69 11.73 5.47
N ASP A 303 -11.70 12.93 6.05
CA ASP A 303 -12.72 13.31 7.03
C ASP A 303 -14.06 13.58 6.32
N PRO A 304 -15.11 12.77 6.56
CA PRO A 304 -16.41 12.96 5.91
C PRO A 304 -17.03 14.35 6.16
N LYS A 305 -16.68 15.03 7.27
CA LYS A 305 -17.20 16.36 7.61
C LYS A 305 -16.54 17.48 6.80
N SER A 306 -15.35 17.24 6.28
CA SER A 306 -14.59 18.19 5.47
C SER A 306 -14.98 18.17 3.99
N VAL A 307 -15.70 17.13 3.55
CA VAL A 307 -16.12 16.98 2.16
C VAL A 307 -17.22 17.99 1.84
N ASP A 308 -16.91 18.93 0.95
CA ASP A 308 -17.92 19.82 0.39
C ASP A 308 -18.82 19.05 -0.59
N ASN A 309 -20.06 18.82 -0.17
CA ASN A 309 -21.04 18.11 -0.98
C ASN A 309 -21.47 18.90 -2.21
N ASP A 310 -21.18 20.20 -2.36
CA ASP A 310 -21.44 20.94 -3.59
C ASP A 310 -20.35 20.70 -4.65
N VAL A 311 -19.18 20.17 -4.26
CA VAL A 311 -18.04 19.89 -5.14
C VAL A 311 -17.92 18.40 -5.43
N MET A 312 -18.07 17.54 -4.42
CA MET A 312 -17.87 16.09 -4.53
C MET A 312 -19.06 15.30 -3.96
N ASN A 313 -19.33 14.15 -4.57
CA ASN A 313 -20.19 13.12 -3.98
C ASN A 313 -19.32 12.06 -3.28
N ILE A 314 -19.68 11.68 -2.06
CA ILE A 314 -19.18 10.44 -1.46
C ILE A 314 -19.85 9.27 -2.19
N THR A 315 -19.05 8.36 -2.74
CA THR A 315 -19.54 7.24 -3.57
C THR A 315 -19.46 5.90 -2.86
N TYR A 316 -18.52 5.72 -1.94
CA TYR A 316 -18.32 4.49 -1.18
C TYR A 316 -18.12 4.76 0.31
N ARG A 317 -18.57 3.83 1.16
CA ARG A 317 -18.32 3.82 2.60
C ARG A 317 -17.94 2.45 3.12
N GLU A 318 -17.05 2.41 4.09
CA GLU A 318 -16.72 1.20 4.83
C GLU A 318 -17.87 0.88 5.80
N ILE A 319 -18.29 -0.38 5.88
CA ILE A 319 -19.50 -0.76 6.64
C ILE A 319 -19.26 -0.90 8.16
N ASN A 320 -18.06 -1.27 8.56
CA ASN A 320 -17.70 -1.46 9.97
C ASN A 320 -17.50 -0.12 10.70
N ASP A 321 -16.95 0.90 10.06
CA ASP A 321 -16.59 2.17 10.70
C ASP A 321 -17.05 3.46 9.98
N GLU A 322 -17.77 3.33 8.87
CA GLU A 322 -18.40 4.43 8.11
C GLU A 322 -17.42 5.45 7.51
N THR A 323 -16.12 5.12 7.46
CA THR A 323 -15.10 5.94 6.80
C THR A 323 -15.37 6.08 5.30
N VAL A 324 -14.89 7.18 4.72
CA VAL A 324 -15.06 7.49 3.30
C VAL A 324 -14.14 6.58 2.48
N GLU A 325 -14.74 5.84 1.55
CA GLU A 325 -14.02 4.86 0.71
C GLU A 325 -13.98 5.25 -0.76
N GLY A 326 -14.65 6.34 -1.13
CA GLY A 326 -14.61 6.84 -2.49
C GLY A 326 -15.31 8.18 -2.67
N LEU A 327 -14.83 8.94 -3.64
CA LEU A 327 -15.30 10.26 -3.99
C LEU A 327 -15.44 10.38 -5.51
N ARG A 328 -16.36 11.23 -5.96
CA ARG A 328 -16.50 11.61 -7.37
C ARG A 328 -16.75 13.11 -7.47
N HIS A 329 -15.96 13.79 -8.30
CA HIS A 329 -16.16 15.21 -8.58
C HIS A 329 -17.48 15.43 -9.33
N LYS A 330 -18.19 16.51 -9.03
CA LYS A 330 -19.47 16.81 -9.68
C LYS A 330 -19.32 17.45 -11.06
N ASN A 331 -18.27 18.26 -11.25
CA ASN A 331 -18.09 19.06 -12.47
C ASN A 331 -17.01 18.52 -13.43
N TYR A 332 -16.21 17.55 -12.99
CA TYR A 332 -15.05 17.05 -13.73
C TYR A 332 -15.15 15.53 -13.85
N PRO A 333 -14.61 14.92 -14.92
CA PRO A 333 -14.53 13.47 -15.05
C PRO A 333 -13.44 12.92 -14.11
N ALA A 334 -13.61 13.10 -12.81
CA ALA A 334 -12.62 12.71 -11.81
C ALA A 334 -13.28 11.96 -10.65
N PHE A 335 -12.69 10.85 -10.25
CA PHE A 335 -13.15 10.07 -9.11
C PHE A 335 -11.99 9.32 -8.46
N SER A 336 -12.23 8.77 -7.27
CA SER A 336 -11.20 8.02 -6.55
C SER A 336 -11.79 7.04 -5.55
N VAL A 337 -10.99 6.04 -5.17
CA VAL A 337 -11.32 5.04 -4.14
C VAL A 337 -10.16 4.83 -3.16
N GLN A 338 -10.49 4.63 -1.89
CA GLN A 338 -9.51 4.48 -0.81
C GLN A 338 -8.93 3.07 -0.73
N PHE A 339 -9.71 2.06 -1.14
CA PHE A 339 -9.29 0.67 -1.25
C PHE A 339 -8.52 0.38 -2.56
N HIS A 340 -7.99 -0.84 -2.70
CA HIS A 340 -7.24 -1.31 -3.86
C HIS A 340 -8.13 -2.18 -4.77
N PRO A 341 -8.72 -1.63 -5.85
CA PRO A 341 -9.49 -2.42 -6.82
C PRO A 341 -8.61 -3.40 -7.60
N ASP A 342 -7.31 -3.15 -7.66
CA ASP A 342 -6.28 -4.03 -8.23
C ASP A 342 -5.98 -5.27 -7.36
N ALA A 343 -6.51 -5.31 -6.13
CA ALA A 343 -6.30 -6.38 -5.17
C ALA A 343 -4.81 -6.70 -4.93
N ALA A 344 -4.34 -7.88 -5.34
CA ALA A 344 -2.94 -8.31 -5.30
C ALA A 344 -2.22 -7.95 -3.97
N PRO A 345 -2.57 -8.62 -2.86
CA PRO A 345 -3.52 -9.72 -2.77
C PRO A 345 -4.93 -9.25 -2.37
N GLY A 346 -5.92 -10.13 -2.51
CA GLY A 346 -7.28 -9.90 -2.04
C GLY A 346 -8.38 -10.25 -3.05
N PRO A 347 -9.64 -9.94 -2.72
CA PRO A 347 -10.80 -10.19 -3.58
C PRO A 347 -10.81 -9.27 -4.80
N HIS A 348 -11.42 -9.74 -5.89
CA HIS A 348 -11.52 -8.99 -7.17
C HIS A 348 -12.88 -8.30 -7.34
N ASP A 349 -13.69 -8.21 -6.29
CA ASP A 349 -15.07 -7.73 -6.32
C ASP A 349 -15.20 -6.30 -6.87
N ALA A 350 -14.14 -5.48 -6.77
CA ALA A 350 -14.13 -4.07 -7.16
C ALA A 350 -13.31 -3.77 -8.43
N VAL A 351 -12.92 -4.79 -9.20
CA VAL A 351 -12.07 -4.62 -10.39
C VAL A 351 -12.74 -3.78 -11.49
N ASP A 352 -14.07 -3.82 -11.57
CA ASP A 352 -14.88 -3.10 -12.56
C ASP A 352 -14.68 -1.57 -12.52
N ILE A 353 -14.13 -1.05 -11.42
CA ILE A 353 -13.82 0.38 -11.28
C ILE A 353 -12.79 0.86 -12.30
N PHE A 354 -11.88 -0.02 -12.75
CA PHE A 354 -11.00 0.29 -13.87
C PHE A 354 -11.77 0.43 -15.18
N ASP A 355 -12.86 -0.32 -15.37
CA ASP A 355 -13.71 -0.21 -16.57
C ASP A 355 -14.50 1.11 -16.58
N ASP A 356 -14.96 1.58 -15.42
CA ASP A 356 -15.54 2.92 -15.28
C ASP A 356 -14.56 4.01 -15.75
N PHE A 357 -13.28 3.89 -15.36
CA PHE A 357 -12.23 4.82 -15.80
C PHE A 357 -12.02 4.75 -17.33
N MET A 358 -12.00 3.55 -17.92
CA MET A 358 -11.90 3.40 -19.38
C MET A 358 -13.09 4.02 -20.09
N HIS A 359 -14.30 3.83 -19.56
CA HIS A 359 -15.51 4.39 -20.15
C HIS A 359 -15.49 5.92 -20.12
N MET A 360 -15.01 6.52 -19.03
CA MET A 360 -14.83 7.96 -18.92
C MET A 360 -13.81 8.51 -19.94
N ILE A 361 -12.72 7.77 -20.18
CA ILE A 361 -11.75 8.10 -21.21
C ILE A 361 -12.39 8.06 -22.61
N ASP A 362 -13.06 6.97 -22.94
CA ASP A 362 -13.63 6.75 -24.28
C ASP A 362 -14.72 7.80 -24.59
N THR A 363 -15.60 8.08 -23.62
CA THR A 363 -16.69 9.06 -23.78
C THR A 363 -16.14 10.45 -24.12
N ARG A 364 -15.10 10.88 -23.41
CA ARG A 364 -14.44 12.16 -23.68
C ARG A 364 -13.81 12.20 -25.07
N LYS A 365 -13.17 11.12 -25.52
CA LYS A 365 -12.55 11.06 -26.85
C LYS A 365 -13.61 11.16 -27.94
N ASP A 366 -14.74 10.50 -27.76
CA ASP A 366 -15.87 10.58 -28.69
C ASP A 366 -16.43 12.01 -28.78
N GLU A 367 -16.57 12.71 -27.64
CA GLU A 367 -16.97 14.12 -27.61
C GLU A 367 -15.98 15.09 -28.27
N HIS A 368 -14.67 14.78 -28.27
CA HIS A 368 -13.65 15.60 -28.94
C HIS A 368 -13.53 15.30 -30.44
N ASN A 369 -13.94 14.11 -30.87
CA ASN A 369 -13.89 13.67 -32.27
C ASN A 369 -15.18 13.93 -33.05
N ALA A 370 -16.30 14.16 -32.35
CA ALA A 370 -17.59 14.60 -32.89
C ALA A 370 -17.59 16.12 -33.17
#